data_AF-A0ABD0UTS0-F1
#
_entry.id   AF-A0ABD0UTS0-F1
#
_cell.length_a   1.000
_cell.length_b   1.000
_cell.length_c   1.000
_cell.angle_alpha   90.00
_cell.angle_beta   90.00
_cell.angle_gamma   90.00
#
_symmetry.space_group_name_H-M   'P 1'
#
loop_
_entity.id
_entity.type
_entity.pdbx_description
1 polymer ?
#
loop_
_entity_poly.entity_id
_entity_poly.type
_entity_poly.pdbx_seq_one_letter_code
_entity_poly.pdbx_strand_id
1 'polypeptide(L)'
;MFLTEKHSSPFSLFFSFNPKKAPSGGGGLSKPFEETLIVRLSSLLPIPDSSPSIPLPWLSRAIDLLTQTLADAIAIISDPSLSVTDRAALSSHLDSSVALLDACNAISSAVDHILHGRLLVRLALHLISSSSSLSPDRRHRVRSAIAEWEAADAAPAPPCDSNDLSRLRPKDPNRGRLTAVRRAIYAVEAISDLVARSTLAFLGEKGDFLSGIRVSSDFAWAAAYNEIAAKVSAKLCCGEIAGEVEAAKTSVKKLAVAVDEDDGSGAVTEDVRDAVRGAEEAIEELTEGLDRLANAVNGLFRAALETREAALQCFRVVPGRCN
;
A
#
# COMPACT_ATOMS: atom_id res chain seq x y z
N MET A 1 -20.12 52.24 11.23
CA MET A 1 -19.90 52.41 12.68
C MET A 1 -20.00 51.02 13.30
N PHE A 2 -18.90 50.59 13.94
CA PHE A 2 -18.58 49.41 14.77
C PHE A 2 -19.67 48.37 15.12
N LEU A 3 -19.41 47.07 14.83
CA LEU A 3 -19.01 45.94 15.75
C LEU A 3 -20.22 45.31 16.46
N THR A 4 -20.47 44.00 16.54
CA THR A 4 -19.69 42.74 16.74
C THR A 4 -20.58 41.59 16.19
N GLU A 5 -20.19 40.35 15.92
CA GLU A 5 -19.33 39.43 16.66
C GLU A 5 -19.01 38.24 15.72
N LYS A 6 -17.72 37.90 15.59
CA LYS A 6 -17.22 36.80 14.74
C LYS A 6 -16.73 35.71 15.68
N HIS A 7 -17.41 34.56 15.69
CA HIS A 7 -16.94 33.38 16.40
C HIS A 7 -15.56 33.00 15.91
N SER A 8 -14.59 33.12 16.82
CA SER A 8 -13.19 32.76 16.65
C SER A 8 -12.94 31.56 17.54
N SER A 9 -12.58 30.42 16.97
CA SER A 9 -11.98 29.31 17.70
C SER A 9 -10.61 29.04 17.07
N PRO A 10 -9.49 29.24 17.80
CA PRO A 10 -8.17 28.88 17.31
C PRO A 10 -7.85 27.46 17.76
N PHE A 11 -7.70 26.53 16.81
CA PHE A 11 -6.91 25.32 17.04
C PHE A 11 -5.44 25.73 17.06
N SER A 12 -4.90 25.96 18.24
CA SER A 12 -3.46 26.10 18.46
C SER A 12 -2.88 24.72 18.77
N LEU A 13 -2.29 24.08 17.77
CA LEU A 13 -1.38 22.94 17.97
C LEU A 13 0.07 23.48 17.94
N PHE A 14 0.54 23.97 19.08
CA PHE A 14 1.97 24.21 19.31
C PHE A 14 2.54 22.99 20.04
N PHE A 15 3.23 22.12 19.31
CA PHE A 15 4.16 21.18 19.91
C PHE A 15 5.57 21.78 19.87
N SER A 16 6.00 22.31 21.02
CA SER A 16 7.39 22.72 21.22
C SER A 16 8.25 21.49 21.45
N PHE A 17 8.92 20.99 20.41
CA PHE A 17 10.04 20.05 20.57
C PHE A 17 11.30 20.85 20.90
N ASN A 18 11.90 20.56 22.06
CA ASN A 18 13.19 21.10 22.47
C ASN A 18 14.30 20.23 21.83
N PRO A 19 15.10 20.72 20.87
CA PRO A 19 16.19 19.92 20.32
C PRO A 19 17.37 19.93 21.29
N LYS A 20 17.63 18.79 21.94
CA LYS A 20 18.92 18.56 22.61
C LYS A 20 20.02 18.54 21.55
N LYS A 21 21.00 19.43 21.71
CA LYS A 21 22.22 19.53 20.90
C LYS A 21 22.90 18.17 20.73
N ALA A 22 22.97 17.67 19.50
CA ALA A 22 23.80 16.52 19.12
C ALA A 22 25.15 17.00 18.54
N PRO A 23 26.25 16.24 18.75
CA PRO A 23 27.57 16.65 18.32
C PRO A 23 27.75 16.50 16.80
N SER A 24 28.50 17.44 16.22
CA SER A 24 28.83 17.53 14.80
C SER A 24 29.64 16.31 14.31
N GLY A 25 29.04 15.53 13.41
CA GLY A 25 29.70 14.42 12.73
C GLY A 25 28.78 13.77 11.70
N GLY A 26 28.76 14.31 10.47
CA GLY A 26 27.89 13.90 9.35
C GLY A 26 28.04 12.45 8.83
N GLY A 27 28.69 11.55 9.59
CA GLY A 27 28.72 10.11 9.34
C GLY A 27 27.94 9.27 10.36
N GLY A 28 27.39 9.89 11.42
CA GLY A 28 26.78 9.17 12.55
C GLY A 28 25.34 8.69 12.35
N LEU A 29 24.51 9.43 11.58
CA LEU A 29 23.07 9.16 11.48
C LEU A 29 22.70 8.08 10.45
N SER A 30 23.57 7.83 9.46
CA SER A 30 23.30 6.85 8.39
C SER A 30 23.40 5.40 8.86
N LYS A 31 24.29 5.09 9.81
CA LYS A 31 24.49 3.70 10.27
C LYS A 31 23.29 3.19 11.10
N PRO A 32 22.80 3.92 12.12
CA PRO A 32 21.62 3.50 12.87
C PRO A 32 20.38 3.34 11.97
N PHE A 33 20.23 4.21 10.96
CA PHE A 33 19.17 4.11 9.97
C PHE A 33 19.27 2.81 9.16
N GLU A 34 20.44 2.52 8.57
CA GLU A 34 20.63 1.32 7.76
C GLU A 34 20.51 0.04 8.58
N GLU A 35 21.01 0.01 9.81
CA GLU A 35 20.86 -1.13 10.74
C GLU A 35 19.39 -1.39 11.08
N THR A 36 18.63 -0.34 11.41
CA THR A 36 17.19 -0.44 11.67
C THR A 36 16.45 -0.94 10.44
N LEU A 37 16.80 -0.44 9.26
CA LEU A 37 16.20 -0.85 8.01
C LEU A 37 16.47 -2.33 7.69
N ILE A 38 17.69 -2.83 7.93
CA ILE A 38 18.01 -4.26 7.77
C ILE A 38 17.10 -5.13 8.64
N VAL A 39 16.93 -4.76 9.92
CA VAL A 39 16.08 -5.50 10.86
C VAL A 39 14.63 -5.52 10.37
N ARG A 40 14.09 -4.37 9.95
CA ARG A 40 12.72 -4.28 9.45
C ARG A 40 12.52 -5.07 8.16
N LEU A 41 13.43 -4.95 7.19
CA LEU A 41 13.35 -5.73 5.95
C LEU A 41 13.37 -7.22 6.26
N SER A 42 14.30 -7.65 7.11
CA SER A 42 14.41 -9.07 7.51
C SER A 42 13.14 -9.57 8.21
N SER A 43 12.38 -8.71 8.89
CA SER A 43 11.11 -9.09 9.53
C SER A 43 9.96 -9.37 8.54
N LEU A 44 10.09 -8.97 7.27
CA LEU A 44 9.17 -9.35 6.20
C LEU A 44 9.42 -10.78 5.71
N LEU A 45 10.50 -11.42 6.15
CA LEU A 45 10.85 -12.80 5.86
C LEU A 45 10.49 -13.73 7.05
N PRO A 46 10.11 -14.99 6.81
CA PRO A 46 9.90 -15.58 5.48
C PRO A 46 8.59 -15.08 4.84
N ILE A 47 8.62 -14.90 3.52
CA ILE A 47 7.38 -14.83 2.73
C ILE A 47 6.84 -16.27 2.69
N PRO A 48 5.58 -16.52 3.08
CA PRO A 48 5.04 -17.88 3.12
C PRO A 48 5.18 -18.59 1.77
N ASP A 49 6.04 -19.60 1.71
CA ASP A 49 6.28 -20.39 0.48
C ASP A 49 5.14 -21.41 0.23
N SER A 50 4.29 -21.66 1.25
CA SER A 50 3.22 -22.66 1.23
C SER A 50 1.93 -22.20 0.54
N SER A 51 1.80 -20.91 0.19
CA SER A 51 0.65 -20.37 -0.52
C SER A 51 1.08 -19.79 -1.86
N PRO A 52 0.34 -20.03 -2.96
CA PRO A 52 0.57 -19.40 -4.27
C PRO A 52 0.09 -17.94 -4.28
N SER A 53 0.15 -17.23 -3.16
CA SER A 53 -0.28 -15.84 -3.05
C SER A 53 0.37 -15.17 -1.85
N ILE A 54 0.50 -13.84 -1.89
CA ILE A 54 0.91 -13.06 -0.73
C ILE A 54 -0.35 -12.68 0.07
N PRO A 55 -0.39 -12.93 1.39
CA PRO A 55 -1.55 -12.58 2.20
C PRO A 55 -1.61 -11.06 2.45
N LEU A 56 -2.82 -10.48 2.52
CA LEU A 56 -3.04 -9.04 2.76
C LEU A 56 -2.29 -8.51 4.00
N PRO A 57 -2.23 -9.23 5.16
CA PRO A 57 -1.41 -8.81 6.29
C PRO A 57 0.07 -8.62 5.99
N TRP A 58 0.64 -9.34 5.01
CA TRP A 58 2.02 -9.10 4.59
C TRP A 58 2.15 -7.76 3.87
N LEU A 59 1.19 -7.40 3.00
CA LEU A 59 1.18 -6.10 2.32
C LEU A 59 1.04 -4.95 3.32
N SER A 60 0.15 -5.08 4.32
CA SER A 60 0.02 -4.08 5.38
C SER A 60 1.33 -3.87 6.14
N ARG A 61 2.04 -4.96 6.49
CA ARG A 61 3.36 -4.87 7.13
C ARG A 61 4.42 -4.20 6.24
N ALA A 62 4.39 -4.44 4.93
CA ALA A 62 5.30 -3.81 4.00
C ALA A 62 5.04 -2.28 3.89
N ILE A 63 3.78 -1.87 3.90
CA ILE A 63 3.37 -0.46 3.95
C ILE A 63 3.76 0.19 5.28
N ASP A 64 3.58 -0.51 6.41
CA ASP A 64 4.00 -0.03 7.72
C ASP A 64 5.52 0.15 7.79
N LEU A 65 6.29 -0.76 7.20
CA LEU A 65 7.75 -0.63 7.08
C LEU A 65 8.13 0.63 6.31
N LEU A 66 7.49 0.89 5.17
CA LEU A 66 7.74 2.11 4.40
C LEU A 66 7.39 3.37 5.20
N THR A 67 6.26 3.35 5.89
CA THR A 67 5.80 4.44 6.78
C THR A 67 6.85 4.74 7.85
N GLN A 68 7.37 3.71 8.50
CA GLN A 68 8.43 3.86 9.52
C GLN A 68 9.76 4.32 8.90
N THR A 69 10.07 3.89 7.68
CA THR A 69 11.29 4.31 6.97
C THR A 69 11.24 5.80 6.59
N LEU A 70 10.06 6.29 6.17
CA LEU A 70 9.81 7.72 5.95
C LEU A 70 10.00 8.51 7.25
N ALA A 71 9.41 8.03 8.36
CA ALA A 71 9.55 8.68 9.67
C ALA A 71 11.02 8.79 10.13
N ASP A 72 11.81 7.73 9.95
CA ASP A 72 13.25 7.77 10.29
C ASP A 72 14.03 8.68 9.33
N ALA A 73 13.64 8.73 8.04
CA ALA A 73 14.26 9.60 7.06
C ALA A 73 14.03 11.09 7.37
N ILE A 74 12.90 11.47 7.96
CA ILE A 74 12.63 12.86 8.40
C ILE A 74 13.75 13.36 9.32
N ALA A 75 14.17 12.56 10.30
CA ALA A 75 15.22 12.95 11.24
C ALA A 75 16.57 13.23 10.54
N ILE A 76 16.85 12.55 9.41
CA ILE A 76 18.05 12.75 8.60
C ILE A 76 17.90 13.96 7.68
N ILE A 77 16.72 14.15 7.09
CA ILE A 77 16.41 15.24 6.17
C ILE A 77 16.41 16.60 6.90
N SER A 78 15.93 16.63 8.14
CA SER A 78 15.87 17.85 8.96
C SER A 78 17.21 18.29 9.55
N ASP A 79 18.33 17.62 9.23
CA ASP A 79 19.67 18.06 9.65
C ASP A 79 19.95 19.47 9.09
N PRO A 80 20.27 20.48 9.92
CA PRO A 80 20.54 21.84 9.44
C PRO A 80 21.83 21.98 8.60
N SER A 81 22.67 20.94 8.51
CA SER A 81 23.98 20.96 7.85
C SER A 81 24.00 20.43 6.41
N LEU A 82 22.88 20.58 5.67
CA LEU A 82 22.74 20.05 4.31
C LEU A 82 23.71 20.66 3.30
N SER A 83 24.40 19.79 2.56
CA SER A 83 25.26 20.15 1.44
C SER A 83 24.45 20.48 0.17
N VAL A 84 25.13 21.01 -0.86
CA VAL A 84 24.52 21.22 -2.19
C VAL A 84 24.04 19.89 -2.80
N THR A 85 24.80 18.81 -2.61
CA THR A 85 24.43 17.46 -3.07
C THR A 85 23.16 16.95 -2.37
N ASP A 86 22.97 17.29 -1.10
CA ASP A 86 21.77 16.91 -0.35
C ASP A 86 20.52 17.63 -0.88
N ARG A 87 20.64 18.90 -1.31
CA ARG A 87 19.52 19.61 -1.95
C ARG A 87 19.10 18.99 -3.27
N ALA A 88 20.04 18.52 -4.08
CA ALA A 88 19.70 17.80 -5.32
C ALA A 88 18.98 16.47 -5.01
N ALA A 89 19.42 15.75 -3.99
CA ALA A 89 18.75 14.54 -3.52
C ALA A 89 17.32 14.82 -3.01
N LEU A 90 17.15 15.91 -2.26
CA LEU A 90 15.83 16.35 -1.78
C LEU A 90 14.90 16.77 -2.90
N SER A 91 15.41 17.43 -3.95
CA SER A 91 14.59 17.75 -5.13
C SER A 91 14.07 16.48 -5.81
N SER A 92 14.93 15.46 -5.99
CA SER A 92 14.52 14.14 -6.51
C SER A 92 13.44 13.51 -5.63
N HIS A 93 13.60 13.58 -4.31
CA HIS A 93 12.61 13.09 -3.35
C HIS A 93 11.27 13.83 -3.45
N LEU A 94 11.28 15.14 -3.68
CA LEU A 94 10.05 15.90 -3.89
C LEU A 94 9.32 15.42 -5.15
N ASP A 95 10.02 15.09 -6.22
CA ASP A 95 9.39 14.54 -7.42
C ASP A 95 8.86 13.12 -7.17
N SER A 96 9.65 12.26 -6.51
CA SER A 96 9.24 10.87 -6.22
C SER A 96 8.11 10.79 -5.18
N SER A 97 8.03 11.74 -4.25
CA SER A 97 6.95 11.80 -3.25
C SER A 97 5.58 12.07 -3.87
N VAL A 98 5.53 12.80 -4.99
CA VAL A 98 4.27 12.99 -5.73
C VAL A 98 3.80 11.64 -6.28
N ALA A 99 4.69 10.90 -6.93
CA ALA A 99 4.39 9.56 -7.43
C ALA A 99 3.99 8.58 -6.31
N LEU A 100 4.55 8.74 -5.10
CA LEU A 100 4.16 7.93 -3.94
C LEU A 100 2.74 8.26 -3.47
N LEU A 101 2.37 9.55 -3.45
CA LEU A 101 1.01 9.98 -3.09
C LEU A 101 0.00 9.51 -4.14
N ASP A 102 0.35 9.58 -5.41
CA ASP A 102 -0.49 9.06 -6.51
C ASP A 102 -0.66 7.53 -6.39
N ALA A 103 0.42 6.81 -6.06
CA ALA A 103 0.34 5.37 -5.77
C ALA A 103 -0.55 5.06 -4.56
N CYS A 104 -0.51 5.86 -3.49
CA CYS A 104 -1.41 5.71 -2.35
C CYS A 104 -2.87 5.89 -2.77
N ASN A 105 -3.17 6.91 -3.60
CA ASN A 105 -4.52 7.13 -4.12
C ASN A 105 -4.98 5.97 -5.01
N ALA A 106 -4.10 5.43 -5.86
CA ALA A 106 -4.38 4.28 -6.69
C ALA A 106 -4.67 3.02 -5.87
N ILE A 107 -3.86 2.74 -4.83
CA ILE A 107 -4.08 1.62 -3.92
C ILE A 107 -5.42 1.78 -3.19
N SER A 108 -5.72 2.97 -2.65
CA SER A 108 -7.00 3.24 -1.99
C SER A 108 -8.17 3.02 -2.94
N SER A 109 -8.07 3.49 -4.19
CA SER A 109 -9.09 3.27 -5.21
C SER A 109 -9.28 1.79 -5.54
N ALA A 110 -8.20 1.00 -5.61
CA ALA A 110 -8.27 -0.44 -5.83
C ALA A 110 -8.94 -1.15 -4.64
N VAL A 111 -8.62 -0.76 -3.41
CA VAL A 111 -9.27 -1.28 -2.20
C VAL A 111 -10.77 -0.96 -2.19
N ASP A 112 -11.13 0.30 -2.48
CA ASP A 112 -12.53 0.74 -2.55
C ASP A 112 -13.31 -0.01 -3.63
N HIS A 113 -12.69 -0.29 -4.78
CA HIS A 113 -13.29 -1.08 -5.86
C HIS A 113 -13.63 -2.51 -5.39
N ILE A 114 -12.71 -3.18 -4.71
CA ILE A 114 -12.95 -4.52 -4.17
C ILE A 114 -14.04 -4.49 -3.07
N LEU A 115 -14.00 -3.49 -2.18
CA LEU A 115 -15.01 -3.28 -1.14
C LEU A 115 -16.39 -2.94 -1.71
N HIS A 116 -16.45 -2.29 -2.87
CA HIS A 116 -17.71 -2.04 -3.57
C HIS A 116 -18.28 -3.35 -4.13
N GLY A 117 -17.45 -4.18 -4.76
CA GLY A 117 -17.85 -5.51 -5.25
C GLY A 117 -18.45 -6.40 -4.16
N ARG A 118 -17.97 -6.30 -2.92
CA ARG A 118 -18.55 -6.98 -1.76
C ARG A 118 -20.04 -6.72 -1.57
N LEU A 119 -20.55 -5.53 -1.90
CA LEU A 119 -21.96 -5.20 -1.73
C LEU A 119 -22.86 -6.11 -2.59
N LEU A 120 -22.43 -6.43 -3.80
CA LEU A 120 -23.12 -7.34 -4.71
C LEU A 120 -23.14 -8.77 -4.17
N VAL A 121 -22.02 -9.23 -3.60
CA VAL A 121 -21.93 -10.54 -2.95
C VAL A 121 -22.85 -10.60 -1.73
N ARG A 122 -22.85 -9.56 -0.88
CA ARG A 122 -23.76 -9.48 0.28
C ARG A 122 -25.23 -9.45 -0.12
N LEU A 123 -25.56 -8.78 -1.23
CA LEU A 123 -26.91 -8.82 -1.79
C LEU A 123 -27.30 -10.25 -2.19
N ALA A 124 -26.42 -10.97 -2.90
CA ALA A 124 -26.65 -12.36 -3.28
C ALA A 124 -26.88 -13.25 -2.05
N LEU A 125 -26.01 -13.17 -1.04
CA LEU A 125 -26.14 -13.91 0.22
C LEU A 125 -27.46 -13.60 0.94
N HIS A 126 -27.83 -12.32 1.03
CA HIS A 126 -29.09 -11.90 1.65
C HIS A 126 -30.32 -12.46 0.92
N LEU A 127 -30.31 -12.49 -0.41
CA LEU A 127 -31.41 -13.03 -1.20
C LEU A 127 -31.64 -14.54 -0.96
N ILE A 128 -30.56 -15.29 -0.71
CA ILE A 128 -30.59 -16.71 -0.37
C ILE A 128 -31.10 -16.89 1.06
N SER A 129 -30.53 -16.18 2.03
CA SER A 129 -30.83 -16.35 3.46
C SER A 129 -32.23 -15.84 3.87
N SER A 130 -32.84 -14.95 3.08
CA SER A 130 -34.14 -14.35 3.38
C SER A 130 -35.35 -15.23 2.99
N SER A 131 -35.15 -16.51 2.69
CA SER A 131 -36.23 -17.47 2.36
C SER A 131 -35.82 -18.90 2.68
N SER A 132 -36.81 -19.74 2.94
CA SER A 132 -36.60 -21.18 3.12
C SER A 132 -36.40 -21.93 1.80
N SER A 133 -36.80 -21.36 0.66
CA SER A 133 -36.64 -21.92 -0.69
C SER A 133 -36.12 -20.91 -1.71
N LEU A 134 -35.44 -21.41 -2.74
CA LEU A 134 -34.80 -20.62 -3.79
C LEU A 134 -35.64 -20.59 -5.06
N SER A 135 -36.68 -19.74 -5.07
CA SER A 135 -37.56 -19.59 -6.23
C SER A 135 -36.79 -19.20 -7.50
N PRO A 136 -37.31 -19.51 -8.71
CA PRO A 136 -36.63 -19.18 -9.97
C PRO A 136 -36.27 -17.70 -10.11
N ASP A 137 -37.16 -16.79 -9.68
CA ASP A 137 -36.91 -15.34 -9.69
C ASP A 137 -35.76 -14.94 -8.76
N ARG A 138 -35.66 -15.55 -7.57
CA ARG A 138 -34.54 -15.29 -6.64
C ARG A 138 -33.23 -15.83 -7.17
N ARG A 139 -33.23 -17.06 -7.71
CA ARG A 139 -32.04 -17.62 -8.38
C ARG A 139 -31.52 -16.68 -9.46
N HIS A 140 -32.43 -16.16 -10.29
CA HIS A 140 -32.07 -15.20 -11.32
C HIS A 140 -31.44 -13.93 -10.74
N ARG A 141 -32.01 -13.36 -9.67
CA ARG A 141 -31.44 -12.16 -9.01
C ARG A 141 -30.08 -12.42 -8.36
N VAL A 142 -29.91 -13.56 -7.70
CA VAL A 142 -28.63 -14.00 -7.11
C VAL A 142 -27.58 -14.10 -8.22
N ARG A 143 -27.92 -14.75 -9.33
CA ARG A 143 -27.02 -14.88 -10.48
C ARG A 143 -26.71 -13.54 -11.14
N SER A 144 -27.69 -12.64 -11.24
CA SER A 144 -27.46 -11.29 -11.73
C SER A 144 -26.46 -10.52 -10.85
N ALA A 145 -26.62 -10.60 -9.53
CA ALA A 145 -25.70 -9.93 -8.60
C ALA A 145 -24.28 -10.50 -8.66
N ILE A 146 -24.15 -11.83 -8.78
CA ILE A 146 -22.83 -12.48 -8.91
C ILE A 146 -22.19 -12.13 -10.27
N ALA A 147 -22.96 -12.17 -11.36
CA ALA A 147 -22.47 -11.79 -12.69
C ALA A 147 -22.03 -10.32 -12.75
N GLU A 148 -22.75 -9.42 -12.07
CA GLU A 148 -22.36 -8.02 -11.96
C GLU A 148 -21.05 -7.85 -11.18
N TRP A 149 -20.85 -8.64 -10.12
CA TRP A 149 -19.60 -8.67 -9.37
C TRP A 149 -18.43 -9.20 -10.22
N GLU A 150 -18.63 -10.28 -10.98
CA GLU A 150 -17.62 -10.80 -11.92
C GLU A 150 -17.31 -9.80 -13.04
N ALA A 151 -18.33 -9.09 -13.54
CA ALA A 151 -18.15 -8.05 -14.54
C ALA A 151 -17.38 -6.84 -14.00
N ALA A 152 -17.60 -6.46 -12.74
CA ALA A 152 -16.86 -5.41 -12.06
C ALA A 152 -15.38 -5.79 -11.83
N ASP A 153 -15.09 -7.06 -11.57
CA ASP A 153 -13.71 -7.58 -11.50
C ASP A 153 -13.03 -7.63 -12.88
N ALA A 154 -13.80 -7.91 -13.93
CA ALA A 154 -13.30 -7.95 -15.31
C ALA A 154 -13.12 -6.55 -15.93
N ALA A 155 -13.84 -5.54 -15.41
CA ALA A 155 -13.74 -4.17 -15.88
C ALA A 155 -12.32 -3.65 -15.66
N PRO A 156 -11.67 -3.06 -16.68
CA PRO A 156 -10.37 -2.43 -16.47
C PRO A 156 -10.54 -1.29 -15.48
N ALA A 157 -9.82 -1.37 -14.35
CA ALA A 157 -9.64 -0.21 -13.49
C ALA A 157 -9.14 0.97 -14.35
N PRO A 158 -9.57 2.21 -14.07
CA PRO A 158 -8.95 3.37 -14.70
C PRO A 158 -7.44 3.25 -14.48
N PRO A 159 -6.62 3.24 -15.55
CA PRO A 159 -5.22 2.88 -15.43
C PRO A 159 -4.57 3.82 -14.42
N CYS A 160 -3.99 3.26 -13.36
CA CYS A 160 -2.90 3.95 -12.69
C CYS A 160 -1.86 4.19 -13.78
N ASP A 161 -1.57 5.44 -14.10
CA ASP A 161 -0.61 5.78 -15.16
C ASP A 161 0.71 5.07 -14.82
N SER A 162 0.98 3.95 -15.46
CA SER A 162 2.16 3.10 -15.18
C SER A 162 3.48 3.89 -15.33
N ASN A 163 3.44 5.01 -16.05
CA ASN A 163 4.49 6.01 -16.12
C ASN A 163 4.79 6.68 -14.77
N ASP A 164 3.83 6.83 -13.87
CA ASP A 164 4.01 7.46 -12.56
C ASP A 164 4.75 6.56 -11.59
N LEU A 165 4.50 5.24 -11.60
CA LEU A 165 5.28 4.28 -10.78
C LEU A 165 6.75 4.23 -11.19
N SER A 166 7.07 4.49 -12.46
CA SER A 166 8.46 4.57 -12.90
C SER A 166 9.25 5.69 -12.21
N ARG A 167 8.57 6.74 -11.73
CA ARG A 167 9.18 7.87 -11.00
C ARG A 167 9.54 7.51 -9.55
N LEU A 168 8.98 6.43 -9.01
CA LEU A 168 9.38 5.88 -7.71
C LEU A 168 10.72 5.15 -7.79
N ARG A 169 11.11 4.67 -8.98
CA ARG A 169 12.33 3.89 -9.12
C ARG A 169 13.54 4.76 -8.73
N PRO A 170 14.33 4.32 -7.75
CA PRO A 170 15.50 5.06 -7.33
C PRO A 170 16.49 5.16 -8.48
N LYS A 171 16.98 6.37 -8.75
CA LYS A 171 18.07 6.57 -9.71
C LYS A 171 19.38 6.15 -9.07
N ASP A 172 20.13 5.28 -9.75
CA ASP A 172 21.42 4.81 -9.24
C ASP A 172 22.31 5.99 -8.86
N PRO A 173 22.85 5.99 -7.64
CA PRO A 173 23.71 7.06 -7.20
C PRO A 173 24.97 7.10 -8.07
N ASN A 174 25.44 8.32 -8.39
CA ASN A 174 26.75 8.49 -9.00
C ASN A 174 27.82 7.84 -8.12
N ARG A 175 28.76 7.10 -8.72
CA ARG A 175 29.86 6.43 -7.99
C ARG A 175 30.65 7.49 -7.21
N GLY A 176 30.58 7.42 -5.89
CA GLY A 176 31.19 8.40 -4.98
C GLY A 176 30.73 8.19 -3.53
N ARG A 177 31.27 9.00 -2.62
CA ARG A 177 30.88 8.96 -1.21
C ARG A 177 29.49 9.58 -1.05
N LEU A 178 28.48 8.74 -0.82
CA LEU A 178 27.10 9.18 -0.59
C LEU A 178 26.94 9.80 0.79
N THR A 179 26.17 10.89 0.85
CA THR A 179 25.75 11.52 2.09
C THR A 179 24.69 10.67 2.80
N ALA A 180 24.51 10.89 4.10
CA ALA A 180 23.46 10.23 4.88
C ALA A 180 22.07 10.50 4.30
N VAL A 181 21.81 11.74 3.86
CA VAL A 181 20.54 12.16 3.24
C VAL A 181 20.30 11.42 1.94
N ARG A 182 21.29 11.33 1.03
CA ARG A 182 21.10 10.59 -0.22
C ARG A 182 20.87 9.10 0.01
N ARG A 183 21.55 8.49 0.99
CA ARG A 183 21.34 7.09 1.37
C ARG A 183 19.94 6.84 1.91
N ALA A 184 19.43 7.71 2.78
CA ALA A 184 18.07 7.64 3.31
C ALA A 184 17.01 7.80 2.21
N ILE A 185 17.17 8.82 1.35
CA ILE A 185 16.26 9.06 0.22
C ILE A 185 16.26 7.87 -0.75
N TYR A 186 17.43 7.33 -1.09
CA TYR A 186 17.52 6.17 -1.98
C TYR A 186 16.81 4.94 -1.39
N ALA A 187 16.93 4.71 -0.07
CA ALA A 187 16.20 3.64 0.61
C ALA A 187 14.68 3.86 0.56
N VAL A 188 14.21 5.09 0.83
CA VAL A 188 12.78 5.44 0.73
C VAL A 188 12.26 5.24 -0.69
N GLU A 189 12.97 5.73 -1.72
CA GLU A 189 12.64 5.57 -3.14
C GLU A 189 12.55 4.07 -3.49
N ALA A 190 13.55 3.26 -3.12
CA ALA A 190 13.57 1.82 -3.40
C ALA A 190 12.39 1.07 -2.76
N ILE A 191 12.13 1.31 -1.48
CA ILE A 191 11.05 0.64 -0.76
C ILE A 191 9.69 1.11 -1.26
N SER A 192 9.55 2.39 -1.60
CA SER A 192 8.34 2.94 -2.23
C SER A 192 8.04 2.23 -3.55
N ASP A 193 9.04 2.06 -4.40
CA ASP A 193 8.90 1.36 -5.69
C ASP A 193 8.45 -0.10 -5.51
N LEU A 194 9.11 -0.84 -4.61
CA LEU A 194 8.76 -2.23 -4.30
C LEU A 194 7.34 -2.34 -3.77
N VAL A 195 7.00 -1.57 -2.72
CA VAL A 195 5.71 -1.67 -2.00
C VAL A 195 4.55 -1.23 -2.88
N ALA A 196 4.68 -0.13 -3.62
CA ALA A 196 3.63 0.37 -4.49
C ALA A 196 3.32 -0.64 -5.60
N ARG A 197 4.34 -1.13 -6.32
CA ARG A 197 4.16 -2.10 -7.40
C ARG A 197 3.59 -3.42 -6.90
N SER A 198 4.15 -3.95 -5.80
CA SER A 198 3.66 -5.21 -5.26
C SER A 198 2.21 -5.09 -4.82
N THR A 199 1.85 -4.03 -4.08
CA THR A 199 0.49 -3.86 -3.57
C THR A 199 -0.51 -3.72 -4.69
N LEU A 200 -0.25 -2.87 -5.69
CA LEU A 200 -1.14 -2.72 -6.85
C LEU A 200 -1.30 -4.04 -7.61
N ALA A 201 -0.20 -4.73 -7.89
CA ALA A 201 -0.26 -6.01 -8.61
C ALA A 201 -1.03 -7.09 -7.82
N PHE A 202 -0.84 -7.20 -6.51
CA PHE A 202 -1.57 -8.16 -5.68
C PHE A 202 -3.04 -7.79 -5.46
N LEU A 203 -3.44 -6.54 -5.69
CA LEU A 203 -4.85 -6.12 -5.76
C LEU A 203 -5.48 -6.39 -7.14
N GLY A 204 -4.73 -6.96 -8.08
CA GLY A 204 -5.23 -7.36 -9.40
C GLY A 204 -5.06 -6.31 -10.49
N GLU A 205 -4.32 -5.22 -10.22
CA GLU A 205 -3.98 -4.25 -11.27
C GLU A 205 -3.13 -4.91 -12.37
N LYS A 206 -3.33 -4.47 -13.62
CA LYS A 206 -2.62 -4.98 -14.79
C LYS A 206 -1.54 -3.99 -15.20
N GLY A 207 -0.29 -4.45 -15.33
CA GLY A 207 0.83 -3.60 -15.70
C GLY A 207 2.18 -4.32 -15.66
N ASP A 208 3.23 -3.65 -16.16
CA ASP A 208 4.61 -4.13 -16.00
C ASP A 208 5.12 -3.83 -14.59
N PHE A 209 4.74 -4.67 -13.63
CA PHE A 209 5.21 -4.60 -12.25
C PHE A 209 6.48 -5.43 -12.02
N LEU A 210 6.98 -6.11 -13.06
CA LEU A 210 7.99 -7.17 -12.95
C LEU A 210 9.41 -6.70 -13.27
N SER A 211 9.55 -5.60 -14.02
CA SER A 211 10.88 -5.13 -14.42
C SER A 211 11.58 -4.34 -13.29
N GLY A 212 12.86 -4.63 -13.06
CA GLY A 212 13.84 -3.70 -12.46
C GLY A 212 13.77 -3.42 -10.95
N ILE A 213 13.14 -4.27 -10.14
CA ILE A 213 13.17 -4.13 -8.67
C ILE A 213 14.48 -4.72 -8.12
N ARG A 214 15.58 -3.99 -8.25
CA ARG A 214 16.87 -4.38 -7.67
C ARG A 214 17.66 -3.15 -7.29
N VAL A 215 18.38 -3.23 -6.18
CA VAL A 215 19.31 -2.17 -5.74
C VAL A 215 20.75 -2.63 -5.80
N SER A 216 21.67 -1.68 -5.95
CA SER A 216 23.12 -1.95 -5.91
C SER A 216 23.52 -2.60 -4.58
N SER A 217 24.49 -3.52 -4.63
CA SER A 217 25.08 -4.17 -3.44
C SER A 217 25.90 -3.22 -2.56
N ASP A 218 26.04 -1.95 -2.94
CA ASP A 218 26.81 -0.94 -2.21
C ASP A 218 26.15 -0.49 -0.89
N PHE A 219 24.88 -0.84 -0.65
CA PHE A 219 24.14 -0.52 0.55
C PHE A 219 24.08 -1.71 1.52
N ALA A 220 24.23 -1.47 2.82
CA ALA A 220 24.23 -2.54 3.82
C ALA A 220 22.91 -3.34 3.86
N TRP A 221 21.79 -2.70 3.53
CA TRP A 221 20.46 -3.30 3.47
C TRP A 221 20.12 -3.95 2.11
N ALA A 222 21.00 -3.83 1.11
CA ALA A 222 20.73 -4.30 -0.25
C ALA A 222 20.47 -5.81 -0.31
N ALA A 223 21.16 -6.61 0.50
CA ALA A 223 20.97 -8.06 0.52
C ALA A 223 19.55 -8.43 0.95
N ALA A 224 19.08 -7.90 2.09
CA ALA A 224 17.74 -8.14 2.62
C ALA A 224 16.66 -7.65 1.64
N TYR A 225 16.84 -6.45 1.05
CA TYR A 225 15.92 -5.92 0.05
C TYR A 225 15.86 -6.82 -1.20
N ASN A 226 17.01 -7.18 -1.77
CA ASN A 226 17.07 -7.94 -3.02
C ASN A 226 16.50 -9.36 -2.84
N GLU A 227 16.60 -9.94 -1.64
CA GLU A 227 15.97 -11.22 -1.31
C GLU A 227 14.43 -11.12 -1.31
N ILE A 228 13.88 -10.09 -0.64
CA ILE A 228 12.43 -9.83 -0.64
C ILE A 228 11.94 -9.54 -2.05
N ALA A 229 12.62 -8.66 -2.78
CA ALA A 229 12.28 -8.32 -4.15
C ALA A 229 12.27 -9.55 -5.05
N ALA A 230 13.26 -10.44 -4.94
CA ALA A 230 13.30 -11.68 -5.73
C ALA A 230 12.10 -12.59 -5.43
N LYS A 231 11.74 -12.79 -4.16
CA LYS A 231 10.59 -13.60 -3.76
C LYS A 231 9.26 -12.99 -4.22
N VAL A 232 9.09 -11.67 -4.05
CA VAL A 232 7.90 -10.94 -4.51
C VAL A 232 7.78 -11.00 -6.02
N SER A 233 8.84 -10.70 -6.77
CA SER A 233 8.84 -10.77 -8.23
C SER A 233 8.55 -12.17 -8.74
N ALA A 234 9.05 -13.23 -8.11
CA ALA A 234 8.73 -14.60 -8.49
C ALA A 234 7.22 -14.89 -8.41
N LYS A 235 6.55 -14.42 -7.35
CA LYS A 235 5.09 -14.54 -7.17
C LYS A 235 4.31 -13.72 -8.20
N LEU A 236 4.72 -12.48 -8.43
CA LEU A 236 4.09 -11.61 -9.42
C LEU A 236 4.24 -12.16 -10.85
N CYS A 237 5.38 -12.79 -11.19
CA CYS A 237 5.58 -13.45 -12.49
C CYS A 237 4.59 -14.60 -12.74
N CYS A 238 4.08 -15.22 -11.67
CA CYS A 238 3.06 -16.25 -11.75
C CYS A 238 1.63 -15.68 -11.86
N GLY A 239 1.47 -14.35 -11.85
CA GLY A 239 0.16 -13.69 -11.89
C GLY A 239 -0.64 -13.85 -10.60
N GLU A 240 0.02 -14.14 -9.49
CA GLU A 240 -0.63 -14.33 -8.19
C GLU A 240 -1.21 -12.99 -7.68
N ILE A 241 -2.48 -12.99 -7.26
CA ILE A 241 -3.08 -11.89 -6.49
C ILE A 241 -3.14 -12.26 -5.01
N ALA A 242 -3.60 -11.35 -4.15
CA ALA A 242 -3.67 -11.59 -2.71
C ALA A 242 -4.57 -12.80 -2.38
N GLY A 243 -4.13 -13.62 -1.41
CA GLY A 243 -4.77 -14.91 -1.12
C GLY A 243 -6.22 -14.79 -0.69
N GLU A 244 -6.53 -13.79 0.13
CA GLU A 244 -7.88 -13.47 0.59
C GLU A 244 -8.79 -13.04 -0.57
N VAL A 245 -8.23 -12.34 -1.57
CA VAL A 245 -8.96 -11.95 -2.78
C VAL A 245 -9.29 -13.19 -3.61
N GLU A 246 -8.32 -14.08 -3.87
CA GLU A 246 -8.57 -15.35 -4.57
C GLU A 246 -9.54 -16.27 -3.83
N ALA A 247 -9.44 -16.35 -2.50
CA ALA A 247 -10.32 -17.14 -1.67
C ALA A 247 -11.77 -16.66 -1.79
N ALA A 248 -12.00 -15.34 -1.68
CA ALA A 248 -13.30 -14.76 -1.91
C ALA A 248 -13.82 -15.05 -3.33
N LYS A 249 -12.98 -14.89 -4.36
CA LYS A 249 -13.37 -15.20 -5.74
C LYS A 249 -13.77 -16.67 -5.92
N THR A 250 -13.03 -17.58 -5.31
CA THR A 250 -13.29 -19.02 -5.37
C THR A 250 -14.57 -19.38 -4.62
N SER A 251 -14.81 -18.80 -3.44
CA SER A 251 -16.03 -19.05 -2.66
C SER A 251 -17.28 -18.51 -3.36
N VAL A 252 -17.21 -17.33 -3.99
CA VAL A 252 -18.32 -16.79 -4.78
C VAL A 252 -18.62 -17.65 -6.00
N LYS A 253 -17.60 -18.19 -6.68
CA LYS A 253 -17.80 -19.16 -7.78
C LYS A 253 -18.45 -20.46 -7.31
N LYS A 254 -18.09 -20.97 -6.14
CA LYS A 254 -18.74 -22.15 -5.54
C LYS A 254 -20.20 -21.88 -5.20
N LEU A 255 -20.50 -20.71 -4.62
CA LEU A 255 -21.87 -20.24 -4.39
C LEU A 255 -22.66 -20.15 -5.70
N ALA A 256 -22.00 -19.61 -6.74
CA ALA A 256 -22.27 -19.80 -8.16
C ALA A 256 -22.94 -21.13 -8.44
N VAL A 257 -22.09 -22.16 -8.52
CA VAL A 257 -22.42 -23.52 -8.91
C VAL A 257 -23.55 -24.11 -8.06
N ALA A 258 -23.47 -23.98 -6.73
CA ALA A 258 -24.48 -24.54 -5.82
C ALA A 258 -25.90 -23.97 -6.10
N VAL A 259 -26.00 -22.68 -6.44
CA VAL A 259 -27.28 -22.03 -6.78
C VAL A 259 -27.87 -22.54 -8.10
N ASP A 260 -27.04 -22.97 -9.05
CA ASP A 260 -27.52 -23.56 -10.32
C ASP A 260 -27.98 -25.00 -10.16
N GLU A 261 -27.33 -25.76 -9.28
CA GLU A 261 -27.65 -27.16 -9.01
C GLU A 261 -28.91 -27.33 -8.15
N ASP A 262 -29.31 -26.29 -7.40
CA ASP A 262 -30.56 -26.26 -6.64
C ASP A 262 -31.79 -26.25 -7.59
N ASP A 263 -32.65 -27.26 -7.49
CA ASP A 263 -33.83 -27.42 -8.35
C ASP A 263 -34.98 -26.45 -8.00
N GLY A 264 -34.89 -25.75 -6.86
CA GLY A 264 -35.89 -24.80 -6.37
C GLY A 264 -37.22 -25.43 -5.97
N SER A 265 -37.33 -26.75 -5.94
CA SER A 265 -38.58 -27.49 -5.65
C SER A 265 -38.85 -27.65 -4.16
N GLY A 266 -37.84 -27.40 -3.32
CA GLY A 266 -37.86 -27.65 -1.88
C GLY A 266 -37.11 -26.61 -1.04
N ALA A 267 -36.73 -27.01 0.18
CA ALA A 267 -35.86 -26.20 1.02
C ALA A 267 -34.47 -26.08 0.38
N VAL A 268 -33.81 -24.95 0.61
CA VAL A 268 -32.42 -24.72 0.15
C VAL A 268 -31.54 -25.91 0.52
N THR A 269 -30.79 -26.44 -0.45
CA THR A 269 -29.94 -27.62 -0.23
C THR A 269 -28.84 -27.36 0.80
N GLU A 270 -28.31 -28.45 1.38
CA GLU A 270 -27.15 -28.37 2.27
C GLU A 270 -25.93 -27.78 1.55
N ASP A 271 -25.73 -28.13 0.27
CA ASP A 271 -24.65 -27.60 -0.56
C ASP A 271 -24.73 -26.07 -0.73
N VAL A 272 -25.92 -25.51 -0.95
CA VAL A 272 -26.11 -24.05 -1.00
C VAL A 272 -25.83 -23.42 0.36
N ARG A 273 -26.27 -24.04 1.46
CA ARG A 273 -26.03 -23.52 2.82
C ARG A 273 -24.53 -23.51 3.16
N ASP A 274 -23.82 -24.56 2.81
CA ASP A 274 -22.37 -24.67 3.01
C ASP A 274 -21.61 -23.66 2.13
N ALA A 275 -22.05 -23.46 0.88
CA ALA A 275 -21.48 -22.45 0.00
C ALA A 275 -21.74 -21.01 0.49
N VAL A 276 -22.92 -20.74 1.06
CA VAL A 276 -23.24 -19.46 1.72
C VAL A 276 -22.29 -19.21 2.89
N ARG A 277 -22.14 -20.18 3.80
CA ARG A 277 -21.22 -20.05 4.95
C ARG A 277 -19.79 -19.78 4.49
N GLY A 278 -19.28 -20.56 3.53
CA GLY A 278 -17.93 -20.37 3.02
C GLY A 278 -17.71 -19.05 2.27
N ALA A 279 -18.75 -18.51 1.63
CA ALA A 279 -18.69 -17.18 1.01
C ALA A 279 -18.77 -16.05 2.04
N GLU A 280 -19.57 -16.19 3.11
CA GLU A 280 -19.63 -15.24 4.22
C GLU A 280 -18.27 -15.14 4.92
N GLU A 281 -17.69 -16.28 5.32
CA GLU A 281 -16.38 -16.36 5.98
C GLU A 281 -15.28 -15.72 5.11
N ALA A 282 -15.18 -16.09 3.84
CA ALA A 282 -14.15 -15.55 2.94
C ALA A 282 -14.30 -14.04 2.69
N ILE A 283 -15.54 -13.53 2.62
CA ILE A 283 -15.80 -12.10 2.43
C ILE A 283 -15.51 -11.29 3.71
N GLU A 284 -15.75 -11.86 4.89
CA GLU A 284 -15.39 -11.25 6.17
C GLU A 284 -13.87 -11.15 6.32
N GLU A 285 -13.14 -12.24 6.08
CA GLU A 285 -11.67 -12.25 6.10
C GLU A 285 -11.08 -11.25 5.10
N LEU A 286 -11.59 -11.21 3.87
CA LEU A 286 -11.20 -10.23 2.87
C LEU A 286 -11.46 -8.79 3.35
N THR A 287 -12.62 -8.54 3.95
CA THR A 287 -12.99 -7.22 4.49
C THR A 287 -12.00 -6.77 5.55
N GLU A 288 -11.73 -7.62 6.55
CA GLU A 288 -10.81 -7.27 7.63
C GLU A 288 -9.40 -7.02 7.10
N GLY A 289 -8.94 -7.82 6.13
CA GLY A 289 -7.66 -7.64 5.48
C GLY A 289 -7.55 -6.30 4.74
N LEU A 290 -8.58 -5.94 3.97
CA LEU A 290 -8.66 -4.68 3.22
C LEU A 290 -8.77 -3.47 4.14
N ASP A 291 -9.53 -3.54 5.24
CA ASP A 291 -9.65 -2.46 6.21
C ASP A 291 -8.29 -2.17 6.88
N ARG A 292 -7.53 -3.23 7.23
CA ARG A 292 -6.15 -3.07 7.74
C ARG A 292 -5.23 -2.45 6.70
N LEU A 293 -5.32 -2.90 5.45
CA LEU A 293 -4.52 -2.35 4.34
C LEU A 293 -4.83 -0.88 4.10
N ALA A 294 -6.10 -0.49 4.04
CA ALA A 294 -6.55 0.89 3.88
C ALA A 294 -6.03 1.81 5.01
N ASN A 295 -6.05 1.33 6.25
CA ASN A 295 -5.49 2.05 7.39
C ASN A 295 -3.97 2.23 7.27
N ALA A 296 -3.24 1.21 6.84
CA ALA A 296 -1.81 1.30 6.59
C ALA A 296 -1.48 2.30 5.48
N VAL A 297 -2.22 2.27 4.35
CA VAL A 297 -2.07 3.25 3.24
C VAL A 297 -2.34 4.67 3.70
N ASN A 298 -3.36 4.89 4.53
CA ASN A 298 -3.62 6.20 5.13
C ASN A 298 -2.49 6.67 6.05
N GLY A 299 -1.84 5.75 6.77
CA GLY A 299 -0.62 6.03 7.53
C GLY A 299 0.52 6.46 6.63
N LEU A 300 0.77 5.71 5.56
CA LEU A 300 1.78 5.99 4.55
C LEU A 300 1.58 7.35 3.89
N PHE A 301 0.34 7.67 3.48
CA PHE A 301 0.01 8.96 2.85
C PHE A 301 0.38 10.14 3.75
N ARG A 302 0.08 10.05 5.06
CA ARG A 302 0.45 11.09 6.03
C ARG A 302 1.97 11.19 6.20
N ALA A 303 2.67 10.07 6.35
CA ALA A 303 4.13 10.06 6.48
C ALA A 303 4.83 10.61 5.22
N ALA A 304 4.30 10.34 4.03
CA ALA A 304 4.80 10.90 2.78
C ALA A 304 4.64 12.44 2.73
N LEU A 305 3.49 12.96 3.17
CA LEU A 305 3.26 14.41 3.30
C LEU A 305 4.20 15.06 4.32
N GLU A 306 4.38 14.44 5.48
CA GLU A 306 5.29 14.94 6.53
C GLU A 306 6.74 14.98 6.05
N THR A 307 7.20 13.91 5.38
CA THR A 307 8.56 13.85 4.83
C THR A 307 8.77 14.87 3.72
N ARG A 308 7.77 15.05 2.85
CA ARG A 308 7.77 16.10 1.82
C ARG A 308 7.85 17.50 2.42
N GLU A 309 7.06 17.79 3.45
CA GLU A 309 7.07 19.08 4.14
C GLU A 309 8.42 19.34 4.82
N ALA A 310 9.01 18.33 5.46
CA ALA A 310 10.37 18.41 6.01
C ALA A 310 11.40 18.77 4.91
N ALA A 311 11.33 18.12 3.75
CA ALA A 311 12.19 18.43 2.61
C ALA A 311 11.97 19.85 2.07
N LEU A 312 10.72 20.32 1.99
CA LEU A 312 10.38 21.68 1.54
C LEU A 312 10.91 22.76 2.50
N GLN A 313 10.90 22.51 3.80
CA GLN A 313 11.45 23.43 4.79
C GLN A 313 12.93 23.71 4.54
N CYS A 314 13.70 22.71 4.11
CA CYS A 314 15.11 22.87 3.73
C CYS A 314 15.33 23.85 2.57
N PHE A 315 14.33 24.09 1.71
CA PHE A 315 14.38 25.08 0.63
C PHE A 315 13.80 26.44 1.04
N ARG A 316 12.88 26.48 2.01
CA ARG A 316 12.25 27.72 2.50
C ARG A 316 13.14 28.52 3.44
N VAL A 317 14.09 27.87 4.13
CA VAL A 317 15.10 28.59 4.92
C VAL A 317 16.04 29.31 3.95
N VAL A 318 15.71 30.58 3.67
CA VAL A 318 16.63 31.51 2.99
C VAL A 318 17.93 31.53 3.81
N PRO A 319 19.11 31.26 3.21
CA PRO A 319 20.36 31.53 3.89
C PRO A 319 20.42 33.04 4.12
N GLY A 320 20.18 33.45 5.37
CA GLY A 320 20.37 34.82 5.80
C GLY A 320 21.83 35.22 5.61
N ARG A 321 22.01 36.34 4.90
CA ARG A 321 23.25 37.09 4.67
C ARG A 321 24.15 37.16 5.91
N CYS A 322 25.44 36.91 5.69
CA CYS A 322 26.62 37.60 6.26
C CYS A 322 27.71 37.37 5.18
N ASN A 323 28.28 38.35 4.48
CA ASN A 323 28.64 39.73 4.82
C ASN A 323 28.12 40.74 3.81
#